data_AF-I5C6J5-F1
#
_entry.id   AF-I5C6J5-F1
#
_cell.length_a   1.000
_cell.length_b   1.000
_cell.length_c   1.000
_cell.angle_alpha   90.00
_cell.angle_beta   90.00
_cell.angle_gamma   90.00
#
_symmetry.space_group_name_H-M   'P 1'
#
loop_
_entity.id
_entity.type
_entity.pdbx_description
1 polymer ?
#
loop_
_entity_poly.entity_id
_entity_poly.type
_entity_poly.pdbx_seq_one_letter_code
_entity_poly.pdbx_strand_id
1 'polypeptide(L)' 'MHILATTTASLDDLIEPVDLQQSPADMVALSFTDSDLAGIASAWQTGREALPRCALPRCAI' A
#
# COMPACT_ATOMS: atom_id res chain seq x y z
N MET A 1 -5.90 1.14 30.75
CA MET A 1 -6.71 0.71 29.59
C MET A 1 -6.38 1.65 28.45
N HIS A 2 -5.55 1.23 27.49
CA HIS A 2 -5.29 2.03 26.29
C HIS A 2 -6.18 1.49 25.18
N ILE A 3 -7.20 2.24 24.80
CA ILE A 3 -7.98 1.96 23.60
C ILE A 3 -7.17 2.51 22.43
N LEU A 4 -6.81 1.64 21.50
CA LEU A 4 -6.26 2.05 20.21
C LEU A 4 -7.40 2.69 19.42
N ALA A 5 -7.26 3.98 19.13
CA ALA A 5 -8.13 4.64 18.16
C ALA A 5 -7.90 3.97 16.80
N THR A 6 -8.91 3.26 16.31
CA THR A 6 -8.91 2.67 14.96
C THR A 6 -9.83 3.53 14.11
N THR A 7 -9.28 4.04 13.01
CA THR A 7 -10.04 4.79 12.01
C THR A 7 -10.18 3.92 10.79
N THR A 8 -11.41 3.65 10.38
CA THR A 8 -11.72 3.03 9.09
C THR A 8 -11.79 4.11 8.01
N ALA A 9 -11.17 3.84 6.87
CA ALA A 9 -11.30 4.64 5.66
C ALA A 9 -11.59 3.69 4.49
N SER A 10 -12.61 4.01 3.68
CA SER A 10 -12.85 3.32 2.41
C SER A 10 -12.22 4.09 1.25
N LEU A 11 -11.90 3.40 0.16
CA LEU A 11 -11.46 4.05 -1.07
C LEU A 11 -12.58 4.92 -1.67
N ASP A 12 -13.83 4.50 -1.50
CA ASP A 12 -15.02 5.22 -1.98
C ASP A 12 -15.34 6.48 -1.17
N ASP A 13 -14.76 6.64 0.03
CA ASP A 13 -14.95 7.82 0.88
C ASP A 13 -14.05 9.00 0.44
N LEU A 14 -13.12 8.77 -0.49
CA LEU A 14 -12.16 9.78 -0.97
C LEU A 14 -12.79 10.65 -2.07
N ILE A 15 -12.65 11.97 -1.94
CA ILE A 15 -13.37 12.94 -2.77
C ILE A 15 -12.87 12.94 -4.22
N GLU A 16 -11.55 12.98 -4.43
CA GLU A 16 -10.96 13.05 -5.76
C GLU A 16 -9.85 12.01 -5.92
N PRO A 17 -9.92 11.14 -6.95
CA PRO A 17 -8.81 10.26 -7.29
C PRO A 17 -7.55 11.09 -7.58
N VAL A 18 -6.46 10.77 -6.88
CA VAL A 18 -5.17 11.43 -7.07
C VAL A 18 -4.26 10.53 -7.92
N ASP A 19 -3.62 11.12 -8.93
CA ASP A 19 -2.54 10.46 -9.64
C ASP A 19 -1.27 10.46 -8.77
N LEU A 20 -0.82 9.26 -8.40
CA LEU A 20 0.35 9.05 -7.55
C LEU A 20 1.68 9.09 -8.32
N GLN A 21 1.66 9.31 -9.65
CA GLN A 21 2.84 9.42 -10.50
C GLN A 21 3.80 8.23 -10.35
N GLN A 22 3.25 7.04 -10.12
CA GLN A 22 4.02 5.82 -9.93
C GLN A 22 4.60 5.36 -11.28
N SER A 23 5.84 4.87 -11.25
CA SER A 23 6.38 4.19 -12.42
C SER A 23 5.58 2.91 -12.68
N PRO A 24 5.33 2.54 -13.95
CA PRO A 24 4.63 1.30 -14.28
C PRO A 24 5.27 0.08 -13.60
N ALA A 25 4.42 -0.76 -13.02
CA ALA A 25 4.78 -2.01 -12.37
C ALA A 25 3.83 -3.12 -12.84
N ASP A 26 4.32 -4.35 -12.82
CA ASP A 26 3.54 -5.52 -13.19
C ASP A 26 2.46 -5.82 -12.13
N MET A 27 2.68 -5.37 -10.90
CA MET A 27 1.76 -5.47 -9.77
C MET A 27 1.81 -4.21 -8.90
N VAL A 28 0.67 -3.86 -8.29
CA VAL A 28 0.56 -2.76 -7.32
C VAL A 28 -0.18 -3.27 -6.08
N ALA A 29 0.35 -2.99 -4.88
CA ALA A 29 -0.36 -3.18 -3.62
C ALA A 29 -0.52 -1.85 -2.89
N LEU A 30 -1.75 -1.49 -2.57
CA LEU A 30 -2.13 -0.24 -1.91
C LEU A 30 -2.56 -0.53 -0.47
N SER A 31 -2.09 0.28 0.47
CA SER A 31 -2.57 0.25 1.86
C SER A 31 -2.55 1.64 2.49
N PHE A 32 -3.46 1.85 3.46
CA PHE A 32 -3.46 3.02 4.35
C PHE A 32 -2.44 2.89 5.49
N THR A 33 -1.91 1.67 5.72
CA THR A 33 -1.02 1.32 6.83
C THR A 33 0.39 1.03 6.34
N ASP A 34 1.36 1.79 6.83
CA ASP A 34 2.78 1.61 6.47
C ASP A 34 3.31 0.22 6.87
N SER A 35 2.76 -0.37 7.93
CA SER A 35 3.10 -1.71 8.39
C SER A 35 2.78 -2.79 7.35
N ASP A 36 1.66 -2.65 6.63
CA ASP A 36 1.27 -3.64 5.62
C ASP A 36 2.22 -3.57 4.43
N LEU A 37 2.53 -2.34 3.98
CA LEU A 37 3.48 -2.10 2.90
C LEU A 37 4.87 -2.60 3.26
N ALA A 38 5.32 -2.39 4.51
CA ALA A 38 6.60 -2.92 4.99
C ALA A 38 6.63 -4.46 4.99
N GLY A 39 5.53 -5.10 5.42
CA GLY A 39 5.39 -6.56 5.38
C GLY A 39 5.45 -7.11 3.95
N ILE A 40 4.72 -6.48 3.03
CA ILE A 40 4.71 -6.87 1.60
C ILE A 40 6.09 -6.64 0.99
N ALA A 41 6.76 -5.51 1.29
CA ALA A 41 8.11 -5.21 0.80
C ALA A 41 9.12 -6.28 1.23
N SER A 42 9.06 -6.72 2.49
CA SER A 42 9.94 -7.77 3.02
C SER A 42 9.71 -9.12 2.34
N ALA A 43 8.45 -9.51 2.15
CA ALA A 43 8.10 -10.73 1.43
C ALA A 43 8.55 -10.67 -0.04
N TRP A 44 8.32 -9.55 -0.72
CA TRP A 44 8.72 -9.34 -2.11
C TRP A 44 10.24 -9.40 -2.29
N GLN A 45 11.00 -8.77 -1.38
CA GLN A 45 12.46 -8.81 -1.42
C GLN A 45 13.01 -10.25 -1.33
N THR A 46 12.38 -11.10 -0.52
CA THR A 46 12.76 -12.51 -0.37
C THR A 46 12.51 -13.32 -1.65
N GLY A 47 11.45 -13.00 -2.40
CA GLY A 47 11.10 -13.69 -3.66
C GLY A 47 11.51 -12.97 -4.94
N ARG A 48 12.32 -11.92 -4.86
CA ARG A 48 12.51 -10.93 -5.94
C ARG A 48 12.99 -11.49 -7.27
N GLU A 49 13.65 -12.64 -7.28
CA GLU A 49 14.13 -13.29 -8.51
C GLU A 49 13.01 -13.98 -9.30
N ALA A 50 11.93 -14.38 -8.64
CA ALA A 50 10.81 -15.11 -9.24
C ALA A 50 9.50 -14.30 -9.24
N LEU A 51 9.46 -13.16 -8.55
CA LEU A 51 8.29 -12.31 -8.43
C LEU A 51 8.32 -11.15 -9.44
N PRO A 52 7.15 -10.73 -9.95
CA PRO A 52 7.03 -9.57 -10.85
C PRO A 52 7.46 -8.27 -10.16
N ARG A 53 7.73 -7.21 -10.94
CA ARG A 53 8.02 -5.88 -10.36
C ARG A 53 6.78 -5.38 -9.62
N CYS A 54 6.94 -5.02 -8.35
CA CYS A 54 5.84 -4.57 -7.51
C CYS A 54 6.04 -3.11 -7.06
N ALA A 55 5.00 -2.29 -7.20
CA ALA A 55 4.93 -0.96 -6.60
C ALA A 55 4.10 -1.01 -5.31
N LEU A 56 4.54 -0.30 -4.28
CA LEU A 56 3.94 -0.30 -2.94
C LEU A 56 3.59 1.13 -2.49
N PRO A 57 2.64 1.83 -3.15
CA PRO A 57 2.24 3.16 -2.74
C PRO A 57 1.35 3.12 -1.49
N ARG A 58 1.51 4.14 -0.65
CA ARG A 58 0.59 4.42 0.45
C ARG A 58 -0.62 5.17 -0.07
N CYS A 59 -1.81 4.81 0.40
CA CYS A 59 -3.00 5.61 0.19
C CYS A 59 -2.86 6.95 0.95
N ALA A 60 -2.86 8.05 0.21
CA ALA A 60 -3.10 9.37 0.78
C ALA A 60 -4.63 9.57 0.84
N ILE A 61 -5.10 10.07 1.99
CA ILE A 61 -6.46 10.58 2.15
C ILE A 61 -6.45 12.04 1.69
#